data_AF-A0A848VUS5-F1
#
_entry.id   AF-A0A848VUS5-F1
#
_cell.length_a   1.000
_cell.length_b   1.000
_cell.length_c   1.000
_cell.angle_alpha   90.00
_cell.angle_beta   90.00
_cell.angle_gamma   90.00
#
_symmetry.space_group_name_H-M   'P 1'
#
loop_
_entity.id
_entity.type
_entity.pdbx_description
1 polymer ?
#
loop_
_entity_poly.entity_id
_entity_poly.type
_entity_poly.pdbx_seq_one_letter_code
_entity_poly.pdbx_strand_id
1 'polypeptide(L)'
;MAGNRPLNIFEKTNDRATALFDYAEAHARLPIADDLVRSGVVISVAGFDRYFTAKFCDVLVPYLKASTRVSEDILERLEEAGLSTEFALELLVSDRPFRKIRTIVQNSLSKHTTHRTDVIDKLFLGLALKDLCPNAQRRVGRRNMLRRIELIVDVRNDIAHSGPVNTRGNPKAIDVEEIRRKTLDMAIFIRACDSIIDNKFGVKPVVSA
;
A
#
# COMPACT_ATOMS: atom_id res chain seq x y z
N MET A 1 -5.98 -4.97 23.45
CA MET A 1 -6.12 -5.56 22.10
C MET A 1 -5.25 -4.74 21.15
N ALA A 2 -4.15 -5.29 20.66
CA ALA A 2 -3.32 -4.63 19.66
C ALA A 2 -4.17 -4.40 18.40
N GLY A 3 -4.62 -3.16 18.18
CA GLY A 3 -5.41 -2.80 17.02
C GLY A 3 -4.70 -3.24 15.74
N ASN A 4 -5.47 -3.75 14.78
CA ASN A 4 -5.00 -4.34 13.53
C ASN A 4 -4.29 -3.27 12.68
N ARG A 5 -2.99 -3.01 12.97
CA ARG A 5 -2.21 -1.96 12.30
C ARG A 5 -2.07 -2.28 10.81
N PRO A 6 -2.06 -1.28 9.92
CA PRO A 6 -1.86 -1.48 8.49
C PRO A 6 -0.65 -2.36 8.17
N LEU A 7 0.47 -2.16 8.89
CA LEU A 7 1.67 -2.98 8.74
C LEU A 7 1.42 -4.46 9.05
N ASN A 8 0.78 -4.78 10.17
CA ASN A 8 0.49 -6.17 10.56
C ASN A 8 -0.43 -6.87 9.52
N ILE A 9 -1.38 -6.13 8.95
CA ILE A 9 -2.26 -6.66 7.90
C ILE A 9 -1.46 -6.94 6.63
N PHE A 10 -0.57 -6.02 6.25
CA PHE A 10 0.33 -6.20 5.13
C PHE A 10 1.24 -7.42 5.33
N GLU A 11 1.89 -7.55 6.50
CA GLU A 11 2.78 -8.68 6.79
C GLU A 11 2.06 -10.02 6.68
N LYS A 12 0.87 -10.17 7.28
CA LYS A 12 0.05 -11.38 7.11
C LYS A 12 -0.35 -11.64 5.65
N THR A 13 -0.58 -10.59 4.87
CA THR A 13 -0.90 -10.72 3.44
C THR A 13 0.33 -11.17 2.65
N ASN A 14 1.50 -10.63 2.98
CA ASN A 14 2.77 -10.98 2.38
C ASN A 14 3.22 -12.41 2.75
N ASP A 15 2.93 -12.86 3.97
CA ASP A 15 3.17 -14.24 4.42
C ASP A 15 2.34 -15.22 3.59
N ARG A 16 1.07 -14.88 3.31
CA ARG A 16 0.20 -15.67 2.42
C ARG A 16 0.74 -15.72 0.99
N ALA A 17 1.25 -14.61 0.46
CA ALA A 17 1.89 -14.58 -0.86
C ALA A 17 3.14 -15.48 -0.88
N THR A 18 3.97 -15.41 0.17
CA THR A 18 5.18 -16.21 0.33
C THR A 18 4.86 -17.70 0.40
N ALA A 19 3.81 -18.09 1.14
CA ALA A 19 3.35 -19.48 1.21
C ALA A 19 2.92 -20.03 -0.15
N LEU A 20 2.38 -19.20 -1.05
CA LEU A 20 2.07 -19.61 -2.42
C LEU A 20 3.34 -19.85 -3.25
N PHE A 21 4.38 -19.04 -3.05
CA PHE A 21 5.68 -19.25 -3.69
C PHE A 21 6.32 -20.57 -3.21
N ASP A 22 6.29 -20.82 -1.91
CA ASP A 22 6.82 -22.06 -1.31
C ASP A 22 6.06 -23.29 -1.83
N TYR A 23 4.74 -23.20 -1.93
CA TYR A 23 3.92 -24.29 -2.44
C TYR A 23 4.17 -24.55 -3.93
N ALA A 24 4.34 -23.49 -4.74
CA ALA A 24 4.68 -23.60 -6.15
C ALA A 24 6.05 -24.25 -6.36
N GLU A 25 7.05 -23.87 -5.56
CA GLU A 25 8.41 -24.40 -5.63
C GLU A 25 8.48 -25.87 -5.21
N ALA A 26 7.83 -26.22 -4.09
CA ALA A 26 7.73 -27.60 -3.63
C ALA A 26 7.00 -28.52 -4.62
N HIS A 27 6.12 -27.95 -5.45
CA HIS A 27 5.31 -28.67 -6.41
C HIS A 27 5.51 -28.18 -7.85
N ALA A 28 6.76 -27.89 -8.24
CA ALA A 28 7.12 -27.30 -9.54
C ALA A 28 6.63 -28.11 -10.77
N ARG A 29 6.28 -29.39 -10.58
CA ARG A 29 5.72 -30.25 -11.65
C ARG A 29 4.21 -30.11 -11.84
N LEU A 30 3.52 -29.39 -10.94
CA LEU A 30 2.09 -29.14 -11.11
C LEU A 30 1.88 -28.19 -12.29
N PRO A 31 0.89 -28.46 -13.17
CA PRO A 31 0.55 -27.56 -14.26
C PRO A 31 0.20 -26.12 -13.82
N ILE A 32 -0.19 -25.96 -12.55
CA ILE A 32 -0.62 -24.70 -11.95
C ILE A 32 0.48 -23.99 -11.13
N ALA A 33 1.72 -24.51 -11.13
CA ALA A 33 2.81 -23.94 -10.32
C ALA A 33 3.02 -22.45 -10.59
N ASP A 34 3.07 -22.05 -11.87
CA ASP A 34 3.21 -20.64 -12.23
C ASP A 34 1.99 -19.79 -11.83
N ASP A 35 0.77 -20.35 -11.83
CA ASP A 35 -0.44 -19.63 -11.44
C ASP A 35 -0.49 -19.35 -9.94
N LEU A 36 0.09 -20.25 -9.14
CA LEU A 36 0.30 -20.01 -7.70
C LEU A 36 1.24 -18.82 -7.48
N VAL A 37 2.31 -18.71 -8.27
CA VAL A 37 3.25 -17.58 -8.20
C VAL A 37 2.57 -16.29 -8.64
N ARG A 38 1.82 -16.30 -9.74
CA ARG A 38 1.01 -15.15 -10.19
C ARG A 38 0.01 -14.71 -9.13
N SER A 39 -0.66 -15.66 -8.48
CA SER A 39 -1.59 -15.40 -7.38
C SER A 39 -0.88 -14.75 -6.19
N GLY A 40 0.32 -15.22 -5.84
CA GLY A 40 1.16 -14.62 -4.81
C GLY A 40 1.55 -13.18 -5.15
N VAL A 41 1.94 -12.89 -6.40
CA VAL A 41 2.21 -11.51 -6.86
C VAL A 41 1.00 -10.62 -6.69
N VAL A 42 -0.18 -11.06 -7.15
CA VAL A 42 -1.43 -10.29 -7.02
C VAL A 42 -1.75 -9.99 -5.55
N ILE A 43 -1.62 -10.99 -4.67
CA ILE A 43 -1.86 -10.83 -3.23
C ILE A 43 -0.86 -9.86 -2.60
N SER A 44 0.42 -9.96 -2.94
CA SER A 44 1.47 -9.08 -2.44
C SER A 44 1.21 -7.62 -2.82
N VAL A 45 0.94 -7.35 -4.10
CA VAL A 45 0.68 -5.99 -4.60
C VAL A 45 -0.64 -5.43 -4.05
N ALA A 46 -1.68 -6.27 -3.89
CA ALA A 46 -2.91 -5.86 -3.23
C ALA A 46 -2.69 -5.50 -1.74
N GLY A 47 -1.82 -6.24 -1.05
CA GLY A 47 -1.38 -5.91 0.30
C GLY A 47 -0.66 -4.56 0.36
N PHE A 48 0.22 -4.29 -0.60
CA PHE A 48 0.95 -3.03 -0.74
C PHE A 48 0.01 -1.83 -0.93
N ASP A 49 -0.93 -1.95 -1.87
CA ASP A 49 -1.97 -0.92 -2.09
C ASP A 49 -2.76 -0.65 -0.82
N ARG A 50 -3.29 -1.72 -0.22
CA ARG A 50 -4.10 -1.64 1.00
C ARG A 50 -3.33 -0.99 2.14
N TYR A 51 -2.03 -1.27 2.28
CA TYR A 51 -1.20 -0.67 3.30
C TYR A 51 -1.20 0.85 3.21
N PHE A 52 -0.88 1.43 2.04
CA PHE A 52 -0.78 2.89 1.91
C PHE A 52 -2.14 3.58 2.08
N THR A 53 -3.21 3.01 1.53
CA THR A 53 -4.56 3.53 1.73
C THR A 53 -4.95 3.52 3.21
N ALA A 54 -4.74 2.40 3.90
CA ALA A 54 -5.09 2.27 5.31
C ALA A 54 -4.21 3.17 6.20
N LYS A 55 -2.91 3.22 5.91
CA LYS A 55 -1.95 4.04 6.65
C LYS A 55 -2.26 5.52 6.51
N PHE A 56 -2.54 5.99 5.30
CA PHE A 56 -2.97 7.37 5.06
C PHE A 56 -4.21 7.72 5.89
N CYS A 57 -5.24 6.85 5.87
CA CYS A 57 -6.45 7.05 6.67
C CYS A 57 -6.18 7.07 8.18
N ASP A 58 -5.22 6.27 8.66
CA ASP A 58 -4.84 6.23 10.07
C ASP A 58 -4.14 7.52 10.53
N VAL A 59 -3.33 8.15 9.67
CA VAL A 59 -2.62 9.39 10.01
C VAL A 59 -3.38 10.67 9.63
N LEU A 60 -4.36 10.59 8.74
CA LEU A 60 -5.20 11.71 8.33
C LEU A 60 -5.96 12.30 9.52
N VAL A 61 -6.59 11.47 10.35
CA VAL A 61 -7.38 11.96 11.49
C VAL A 61 -6.51 12.66 12.54
N PRO A 62 -5.38 12.08 13.00
CA PRO A 62 -4.42 12.79 13.84
C PRO A 62 -3.95 14.12 13.22
N TYR A 63 -3.64 14.14 11.92
CA TYR A 63 -3.26 15.35 11.21
C TYR A 63 -4.35 16.42 11.26
N LEU A 64 -5.60 16.09 10.90
CA LEU A 64 -6.71 17.05 10.91
C LEU A 64 -7.03 17.57 12.32
N LYS A 65 -6.80 16.77 13.37
CA LYS A 65 -7.00 17.21 14.76
C LYS A 65 -5.88 18.12 15.29
N ALA A 66 -4.65 17.88 14.86
CA ALA A 66 -3.48 18.61 15.35
C ALA A 66 -3.22 19.89 14.55
N SER A 67 -3.60 19.91 13.27
CA SER A 67 -3.32 21.02 12.37
C SER A 67 -4.32 22.16 12.53
N THR A 68 -3.81 23.38 12.71
CA THR A 68 -4.60 24.61 12.69
C THR A 68 -5.04 25.02 11.28
N ARG A 69 -4.35 24.52 10.26
CA ARG A 69 -4.67 24.75 8.85
C ARG A 69 -4.54 23.43 8.08
N VAL A 70 -5.56 23.14 7.26
CA VAL A 70 -5.52 22.04 6.30
C VAL A 70 -4.82 22.55 5.03
N SER A 71 -3.90 21.76 4.50
CA SER A 71 -3.21 22.05 3.24
C SER A 71 -4.20 21.98 2.07
N GLU A 72 -3.97 22.78 1.02
CA GLU A 72 -4.79 22.78 -0.20
C GLU A 72 -4.86 21.38 -0.82
N ASP A 73 -3.74 20.66 -0.88
CA ASP A 73 -3.69 19.26 -1.34
C ASP A 73 -4.61 18.31 -0.55
N ILE A 74 -4.78 18.52 0.76
CA ILE A 74 -5.67 17.69 1.59
C ILE A 74 -7.12 18.12 1.40
N LEU A 75 -7.37 19.43 1.26
CA LEU A 75 -8.71 19.95 0.98
C LEU A 75 -9.23 19.44 -0.37
N GLU A 76 -8.46 19.57 -1.44
CA GLU A 76 -8.79 19.07 -2.78
C GLU A 76 -9.11 17.57 -2.73
N ARG A 77 -8.30 16.78 -2.03
CA ARG A 77 -8.56 15.35 -1.85
C ARG A 77 -9.82 15.04 -1.06
N LEU A 78 -10.13 15.84 -0.06
CA LEU A 78 -11.36 15.68 0.72
C LEU A 78 -12.57 16.01 -0.15
N GLU A 79 -12.51 17.06 -0.95
CA GLU A 79 -13.53 17.44 -1.92
C GLU A 79 -13.74 16.34 -2.97
N GLU A 80 -12.66 15.83 -3.57
CA GLU A 80 -12.69 14.67 -4.49
C GLU A 80 -13.29 13.41 -3.83
N ALA A 81 -13.07 13.23 -2.52
CA ALA A 81 -13.65 12.13 -1.76
C ALA A 81 -15.13 12.35 -1.39
N GLY A 82 -15.70 13.53 -1.69
CA GLY A 82 -17.10 13.86 -1.45
C GLY A 82 -17.35 14.74 -0.22
N LEU A 83 -16.33 15.41 0.32
CA LEU A 83 -16.49 16.45 1.35
C LEU A 83 -17.07 17.72 0.73
N SER A 84 -18.38 17.73 0.45
CA SER A 84 -19.09 18.92 -0.01
C SER A 84 -19.36 19.91 1.13
N THR A 85 -19.73 21.14 0.80
CA THR A 85 -20.18 22.14 1.79
C THR A 85 -21.36 21.63 2.62
N GLU A 86 -22.32 20.96 1.98
CA GLU A 86 -23.47 20.33 2.65
C GLU A 86 -23.00 19.29 3.67
N PHE A 87 -22.11 18.39 3.26
CA PHE A 87 -21.55 17.38 4.15
C PHE A 87 -20.73 18.01 5.29
N ALA A 88 -20.00 19.09 5.02
CA ALA A 88 -19.26 19.82 6.06
C ALA A 88 -20.20 20.42 7.12
N LEU A 89 -21.35 20.97 6.72
CA LEU A 89 -22.38 21.46 7.64
C LEU A 89 -23.01 20.30 8.44
N GLU A 90 -23.28 19.16 7.82
CA GLU A 90 -23.74 17.95 8.52
C GLU A 90 -22.72 17.46 9.56
N LEU A 91 -21.42 17.56 9.26
CA LEU A 91 -20.37 17.14 10.18
C LEU A 91 -20.37 17.94 11.48
N LEU A 92 -20.71 19.24 11.43
CA LEU A 92 -20.74 20.13 12.61
C LEU A 92 -21.70 19.66 13.70
N VAL A 93 -22.82 19.04 13.30
CA VAL A 93 -23.86 18.55 14.21
C VAL A 93 -23.82 17.03 14.40
N SER A 94 -22.86 16.34 13.77
CA SER A 94 -22.80 14.89 13.79
C SER A 94 -22.00 14.30 14.94
N ASP A 95 -22.41 13.12 15.38
CA ASP A 95 -21.57 12.28 16.23
C ASP A 95 -20.36 11.76 15.45
N ARG A 96 -19.16 11.99 16.00
CA ARG A 96 -17.88 11.46 15.51
C ARG A 96 -17.52 11.90 14.08
N PRO A 97 -17.39 13.21 13.79
CA PRO A 97 -17.16 13.74 12.44
C PRO A 97 -15.92 13.16 11.76
N PHE A 98 -14.80 13.02 12.48
CA PHE A 98 -13.57 12.44 11.94
C PHE A 98 -13.71 10.99 11.48
N ARG A 99 -14.64 10.22 12.05
CA ARG A 99 -14.92 8.86 11.58
C ARG A 99 -15.59 8.90 10.21
N LYS A 100 -16.55 9.80 10.02
CA LYS A 100 -17.24 9.99 8.73
C LYS A 100 -16.27 10.45 7.64
N ILE A 101 -15.40 11.43 7.96
CA ILE A 101 -14.32 11.88 7.07
C ILE A 101 -13.43 10.70 6.66
N ARG A 102 -12.96 9.91 7.64
CA ARG A 102 -12.16 8.72 7.36
C ARG A 102 -12.89 7.75 6.42
N THR A 103 -14.19 7.52 6.62
CA THR A 103 -14.98 6.62 5.78
C THR A 103 -15.07 7.09 4.33
N ILE A 104 -15.35 8.37 4.07
CA ILE A 104 -15.45 8.88 2.69
C ILE A 104 -14.11 8.81 1.96
N VAL A 105 -13.01 9.17 2.65
CA VAL A 105 -11.66 9.10 2.09
C VAL A 105 -11.26 7.66 1.82
N GLN A 106 -11.51 6.74 2.76
CA GLN A 106 -11.22 5.33 2.58
C GLN A 106 -11.99 4.74 1.39
N ASN A 107 -13.27 5.09 1.23
CA ASN A 107 -14.09 4.65 0.11
C ASN A 107 -13.59 5.21 -1.23
N SER A 108 -13.20 6.49 -1.26
CA SER A 108 -12.60 7.12 -2.44
C SER A 108 -11.30 6.42 -2.84
N LEU A 109 -10.36 6.28 -1.89
CA LEU A 109 -9.06 5.64 -2.15
C LEU A 109 -9.19 4.15 -2.49
N SER A 110 -10.22 3.44 -2.02
CA SER A 110 -10.43 2.03 -2.38
C SER A 110 -10.71 1.81 -3.87
N LYS A 111 -11.15 2.85 -4.60
CA LYS A 111 -11.40 2.82 -6.03
C LYS A 111 -10.15 3.13 -6.86
N HIS A 112 -9.08 3.61 -6.22
CA HIS A 112 -7.87 4.05 -6.88
C HIS A 112 -6.68 3.17 -6.48
N THR A 113 -5.92 2.69 -7.45
CA THR A 113 -4.74 1.88 -7.19
C THR A 113 -3.58 2.74 -6.71
N THR A 114 -3.03 2.42 -5.53
CA THR A 114 -1.93 3.14 -4.86
C THR A 114 -0.60 2.39 -5.00
N HIS A 115 -0.34 1.77 -6.16
CA HIS A 115 0.83 0.90 -6.32
C HIS A 115 2.04 1.62 -6.92
N ARG A 116 1.84 2.82 -7.49
CA ARG A 116 2.93 3.60 -8.06
C ARG A 116 3.56 4.53 -7.02
N THR A 117 4.88 4.63 -7.07
CA THR A 117 5.71 5.41 -6.15
C THR A 117 5.37 6.90 -6.18
N ASP A 118 5.12 7.47 -7.37
CA ASP A 118 4.71 8.86 -7.56
C ASP A 118 3.31 9.14 -6.97
N VAL A 119 2.38 8.19 -7.11
CA VAL A 119 1.04 8.29 -6.51
C VAL A 119 1.12 8.27 -4.99
N ILE A 120 1.96 7.39 -4.42
CA ILE A 120 2.21 7.34 -2.97
C ILE A 120 2.83 8.65 -2.48
N ASP A 121 3.85 9.18 -3.15
CA ASP A 121 4.47 10.43 -2.75
C ASP A 121 3.48 11.60 -2.82
N LYS A 122 2.66 11.68 -3.89
CA LYS A 122 1.59 12.69 -4.00
C LYS A 122 0.56 12.52 -2.89
N LEU A 123 0.22 11.29 -2.50
CA LEU A 123 -0.76 11.00 -1.44
C LEU A 123 -0.27 11.55 -0.10
N PHE A 124 0.99 11.32 0.24
CA PHE A 124 1.55 11.73 1.54
C PHE A 124 2.10 13.16 1.56
N LEU A 125 2.29 13.80 0.40
CA LEU A 125 2.71 15.19 0.28
C LEU A 125 1.77 16.15 1.03
N GLY A 126 0.45 15.95 0.90
CA GLY A 126 -0.55 16.77 1.59
C GLY A 126 -0.47 16.68 3.12
N LEU A 127 0.10 15.59 3.64
CA LEU A 127 0.40 15.40 5.06
C LEU A 127 1.81 15.90 5.43
N ALA A 128 2.40 16.74 4.59
CA ALA A 128 3.76 17.29 4.66
C ALA A 128 4.87 16.22 4.70
N LEU A 129 4.62 15.03 4.16
CA LEU A 129 5.64 13.98 3.99
C LEU A 129 6.15 14.03 2.55
N LYS A 130 7.15 14.89 2.32
CA LYS A 130 7.79 15.03 1.02
C LYS A 130 8.77 13.88 0.77
N ASP A 131 8.80 13.38 -0.47
CA ASP A 131 9.73 12.35 -0.95
C ASP A 131 9.72 11.08 -0.07
N LEU A 132 8.54 10.61 0.37
CA LEU A 132 8.41 9.45 1.25
C LEU A 132 9.11 8.22 0.66
N CYS A 133 8.85 7.90 -0.60
CA CYS A 133 9.42 6.75 -1.28
C CYS A 133 10.95 6.86 -1.44
N PRO A 134 11.52 7.97 -1.96
CA PRO A 134 12.97 8.18 -1.98
C PRO A 134 13.63 8.16 -0.59
N ASN A 135 12.98 8.73 0.43
CA ASN A 135 13.48 8.72 1.81
C ASN A 135 13.54 7.29 2.37
N ALA A 136 12.49 6.49 2.15
CA ALA A 136 12.45 5.09 2.56
C ALA A 136 13.53 4.27 1.85
N GLN A 137 13.73 4.45 0.54
CA GLN A 137 14.82 3.79 -0.18
C GLN A 137 16.21 4.15 0.39
N ARG A 138 16.45 5.44 0.66
CA ARG A 138 17.71 5.91 1.27
C ARG A 138 17.92 5.31 2.66
N ARG A 139 16.87 5.23 3.48
CA ARG A 139 16.91 4.62 4.81
C ARG A 139 17.32 3.15 4.78
N VAL A 140 16.92 2.42 3.75
CA VAL A 140 17.28 1.00 3.58
C VAL A 140 18.68 0.82 2.96
N GLY A 141 19.20 1.83 2.26
CA GLY A 141 20.52 1.78 1.63
C GLY A 141 20.58 0.95 0.34
N ARG A 142 19.44 0.65 -0.30
CA ARG A 142 19.37 -0.14 -1.56
C ARG A 142 19.00 0.75 -2.75
N ARG A 143 19.95 0.99 -3.66
CA ARG A 143 19.79 1.96 -4.78
C ARG A 143 18.66 1.65 -5.77
N ASN A 144 18.32 0.38 -5.97
CA ASN A 144 17.37 -0.08 -7.00
C ASN A 144 16.08 -0.65 -6.41
N MET A 145 15.77 -0.37 -5.14
CA MET A 145 14.61 -0.94 -4.45
C MET A 145 13.29 -0.52 -5.09
N LEU A 146 13.09 0.78 -5.33
CA LEU A 146 11.85 1.29 -5.92
C LEU A 146 11.62 0.70 -7.31
N ARG A 147 12.66 0.71 -8.16
CA ARG A 147 12.62 0.08 -9.49
C ARG A 147 12.23 -1.40 -9.42
N ARG A 148 12.73 -2.14 -8.43
CA ARG A 148 12.39 -3.57 -8.25
C ARG A 148 10.94 -3.76 -7.79
N ILE A 149 10.41 -2.85 -6.99
CA ILE A 149 9.00 -2.82 -6.59
C ILE A 149 8.10 -2.48 -7.79
N GLU A 150 8.50 -1.51 -8.61
CA GLU A 150 7.78 -1.17 -9.84
C GLU A 150 7.68 -2.38 -10.78
N LEU A 151 8.76 -3.17 -10.93
CA LEU A 151 8.72 -4.38 -11.74
C LEU A 151 7.71 -5.43 -11.25
N ILE A 152 7.52 -5.61 -9.94
CA ILE A 152 6.51 -6.57 -9.44
C ILE A 152 5.08 -6.04 -9.61
N VAL A 153 4.91 -4.71 -9.53
CA VAL A 153 3.65 -4.04 -9.86
C VAL A 153 3.32 -4.20 -11.34
N ASP A 154 4.31 -4.06 -12.22
CA ASP A 154 4.15 -4.30 -13.66
C ASP A 154 3.75 -5.75 -13.93
N VAL A 155 4.38 -6.72 -13.26
CA VAL A 155 3.98 -8.14 -13.35
C VAL A 155 2.52 -8.32 -12.93
N ARG A 156 2.06 -7.67 -11.85
CA ARG A 156 0.65 -7.71 -11.45
C ARG A 156 -0.27 -7.13 -12.53
N ASN A 157 0.12 -6.02 -13.13
CA ASN A 157 -0.68 -5.35 -14.17
C ASN A 157 -0.76 -6.22 -15.43
N ASP A 158 0.36 -6.83 -15.85
CA ASP A 158 0.42 -7.83 -16.91
C ASP A 158 -0.52 -9.02 -16.62
N ILE A 159 -0.52 -9.51 -15.38
CA ILE A 159 -1.40 -10.61 -14.97
C ILE A 159 -2.88 -10.22 -15.12
N ALA A 160 -3.24 -9.02 -14.64
CA ALA A 160 -4.61 -8.55 -14.61
C ALA A 160 -5.17 -8.18 -16.00
N HIS A 161 -4.34 -7.67 -16.90
CA HIS A 161 -4.78 -7.10 -18.18
C HIS A 161 -4.45 -7.96 -19.41
N SER A 162 -3.39 -8.76 -19.37
CA SER A 162 -2.87 -9.45 -20.56
C SER A 162 -2.86 -10.98 -20.44
N GLY A 163 -3.48 -11.55 -19.40
CA GLY A 163 -3.65 -13.00 -19.30
C GLY A 163 -2.33 -13.77 -19.24
N PRO A 164 -1.35 -13.24 -18.51
CA PRO A 164 0.05 -13.04 -18.93
C PRO A 164 0.58 -14.08 -19.94
N VAL A 165 0.22 -13.91 -21.21
CA VAL A 165 0.67 -14.80 -22.30
C VAL A 165 1.88 -14.24 -23.05
N ASN A 166 2.70 -15.12 -23.61
CA ASN A 166 3.76 -14.78 -24.55
C ASN A 166 3.19 -14.54 -25.96
N THR A 167 4.03 -14.14 -26.90
CA THR A 167 3.64 -13.87 -28.30
C THR A 167 3.04 -15.08 -29.03
N ARG A 168 3.19 -16.28 -28.49
CA ARG A 168 2.63 -17.54 -29.01
C ARG A 168 1.34 -17.96 -28.31
N GLY A 169 0.82 -17.17 -27.38
CA GLY A 169 -0.41 -17.45 -26.63
C GLY A 169 -0.24 -18.39 -25.43
N ASN A 170 0.98 -18.80 -25.09
CA ASN A 170 1.24 -19.63 -23.91
C ASN A 170 1.52 -18.75 -22.68
N PRO A 171 1.21 -19.19 -21.45
CA PRO A 171 1.59 -18.45 -20.24
C PRO A 171 3.08 -18.10 -20.21
N LYS A 172 3.42 -16.84 -19.88
CA LYS A 172 4.82 -16.40 -19.71
C LYS A 172 5.42 -17.09 -18.49
N ALA A 173 6.53 -17.79 -18.65
CA ALA A 173 7.27 -18.36 -17.52
C ALA A 173 7.58 -17.27 -16.46
N ILE A 174 7.50 -17.64 -15.19
CA ILE A 174 7.71 -16.74 -14.06
C ILE A 174 8.82 -17.29 -13.15
N ASP A 175 9.86 -16.49 -12.94
CA ASP A 175 10.96 -16.87 -12.03
C ASP A 175 10.51 -16.62 -10.58
N VAL A 176 10.24 -17.71 -9.87
CA VAL A 176 9.76 -17.69 -8.48
C VAL A 176 10.76 -17.00 -7.56
N GLU A 177 12.06 -17.25 -7.75
CA GLU A 177 13.10 -16.72 -6.87
C GLU A 177 13.33 -15.22 -7.13
N GLU A 178 13.22 -14.78 -8.39
CA GLU A 178 13.21 -13.36 -8.70
C GLU A 178 12.00 -12.65 -8.06
N ILE A 179 10.80 -13.21 -8.21
CA ILE A 179 9.57 -12.66 -7.63
C ILE A 179 9.62 -12.62 -6.10
N ARG A 180 10.12 -13.69 -5.47
CA ARG A 180 10.30 -13.77 -4.01
C ARG A 180 11.22 -12.66 -3.51
N ARG A 181 12.36 -12.45 -4.17
CA ARG A 181 13.30 -11.38 -3.82
C ARG A 181 12.70 -9.97 -3.97
N LYS A 182 11.91 -9.72 -5.02
CA LYS A 182 11.20 -8.43 -5.19
C LYS A 182 10.11 -8.23 -4.14
N THR A 183 9.39 -9.29 -3.79
CA THR A 183 8.37 -9.28 -2.72
C THR A 183 9.01 -8.97 -1.36
N LEU A 184 10.19 -9.53 -1.08
CA LEU A 184 10.95 -9.19 0.12
C LEU A 184 11.38 -7.71 0.15
N ASP A 185 11.85 -7.17 -0.99
CA ASP A 185 12.19 -5.74 -1.08
C ASP A 185 10.97 -4.85 -0.80
N MET A 186 9.79 -5.23 -1.31
CA MET A 186 8.53 -4.54 -1.03
C MET A 186 8.20 -4.52 0.47
N ALA A 187 8.39 -5.64 1.17
CA ALA A 187 8.16 -5.71 2.61
C ALA A 187 9.14 -4.83 3.41
N ILE A 188 10.42 -4.84 3.04
CA ILE A 188 11.44 -3.99 3.66
C ILE A 188 11.12 -2.50 3.42
N PHE A 189 10.71 -2.15 2.21
CA PHE A 189 10.30 -0.81 1.84
C PHE A 189 9.10 -0.32 2.67
N ILE A 190 8.06 -1.15 2.81
CA ILE A 190 6.88 -0.81 3.62
C ILE A 190 7.26 -0.55 5.07
N ARG A 191 8.12 -1.38 5.68
CA ARG A 191 8.59 -1.15 7.05
C ARG A 191 9.36 0.16 7.18
N ALA A 192 10.16 0.52 6.17
CA ALA A 192 10.86 1.80 6.15
C ALA A 192 9.89 2.99 6.05
N CYS A 193 8.89 2.91 5.18
CA CYS A 193 7.81 3.90 5.08
C CYS A 193 7.02 4.01 6.39
N ASP A 194 6.63 2.88 6.98
CA ASP A 194 5.88 2.83 8.24
C ASP A 194 6.63 3.54 9.36
N SER A 195 7.93 3.26 9.49
CA SER A 195 8.79 3.94 10.46
C SER A 195 8.88 5.45 10.22
N ILE A 196 9.02 5.90 8.96
CA ILE A 196 9.07 7.34 8.63
C ILE A 196 7.74 8.02 8.99
N ILE A 197 6.62 7.39 8.64
CA ILE A 197 5.28 7.91 8.92
C ILE A 197 5.02 7.97 10.43
N ASP A 198 5.30 6.90 11.16
CA ASP A 198 5.04 6.81 12.61
C ASP A 198 5.89 7.79 13.41
N ASN A 199 7.16 8.00 13.01
CA ASN A 199 8.03 9.00 13.63
C ASN A 199 7.45 10.41 13.51
N LYS A 200 6.75 10.72 12.41
CA LYS A 200 6.13 12.03 12.20
C LYS A 200 4.85 12.21 13.00
N PHE A 201 3.98 11.20 13.01
CA PHE A 201 2.63 11.31 13.60
C PHE A 201 2.56 10.78 15.05
N GLY A 202 3.69 10.41 15.65
CA GLY A 202 3.76 10.03 17.06
C GLY A 202 3.02 8.74 17.41
N VAL A 203 2.73 7.89 16.42
CA VAL A 203 2.13 6.57 16.65
C VAL A 203 3.24 5.67 17.19
N LYS A 204 3.47 5.69 18.52
CA LYS A 204 4.54 4.90 19.13
C LYS A 204 4.36 3.41 18.81
N PRO A 205 5.45 2.66 18.52
CA PRO A 205 5.40 1.20 18.54
C PRO A 205 4.97 0.78 19.95
N VAL A 206 3.93 -0.05 20.04
CA VAL A 206 3.71 -0.80 21.28
C VAL A 206 4.84 -1.81 21.30
N VAL A 207 5.91 -1.47 22.01
CA VAL A 207 6.93 -2.45 22.40
C VAL A 207 6.16 -3.49 23.20
N SER A 208 6.01 -4.68 22.65
CA SER A 208 5.51 -5.84 23.38
C SER A 208 6.42 -6.05 24.58
N ALA A 209 5.89 -5.72 25.76
CA ALA A 209 6.39 -6.18 27.05
C ALA A 209 5.93 -7.62 27.27
#